data_AF-A0A8S9G0G3-F1
#
_entry.id   AF-A0A8S9G0G3-F1
#
_cell.length_a   1.000
_cell.length_b   1.000
_cell.length_c   1.000
_cell.angle_alpha   90.00
_cell.angle_beta   90.00
_cell.angle_gamma   90.00
#
_symmetry.space_group_name_H-M   'P 1'
#
loop_
_entity.id
_entity.type
_entity.pdbx_description
1 polymer ?
#
loop_
_entity_poly.entity_id
_entity_poly.type
_entity_poly.pdbx_seq_one_letter_code
_entity_poly.pdbx_strand_id
1 'polypeptide(L)'
;MADNNPPPEENQIVESSSTSLETIVRRFQESMSDSKTHKFWETQPVGQFKDIGDTSLPEGPIEPATPLSEVKQEPYNLPSVYEWTTCDMASDDICSEVYNLLKNNYVEDDENMFRFNYSKEFLRWALRPPGYYQSWHIGVRAKTNKKLVAFISGVPARIRVRGEVVKMAEINFLCVHKKLRSKRLAPVMIKEVTRRVHLENIWQAAYTAGVVLPTPITTCQYWHRSLNPKKLIDVGFSRLGARMTMSRTIKLYKLPEAPVTPGVKASGGGAGSGIESCVAVREDFADEEDFVKAGGSEILYVQMQQNKDMDEHEQSKLVDKLPPISTGEGGGALDLVVIGCGPAGLALAAESAKLGLKVGLIGPDLPFTNNYGVWEDEFNDLGLQKCIEHVWRDTLVYLDDDNPITIGRAYGRVSRRLLHEELLRRCVESGVSYLSSKVESITEAPDGLRLVSCEQNTLVPCRLATVASGAASGKLLQYEVGGPRVCVQTAYGLEVEVEKSPYDPEQMVFMDYRDYTKEKIRSLEAEYPTFLYAMPMTKTRVFFEVPSLFFCFNHF
;
A
#
# COMPACT_ATOMS: atom_id res chain seq x y z
N MET A 1 25.27 -5.20 -65.01
CA MET A 1 23.97 -5.27 -64.30
C MET A 1 24.26 -5.99 -62.99
N ALA A 2 24.40 -5.21 -61.93
CA ALA A 2 24.65 -5.69 -60.57
C ALA A 2 23.41 -5.29 -59.76
N ASP A 3 22.73 -6.28 -59.19
CA ASP A 3 21.59 -6.08 -58.30
C ASP A 3 22.12 -5.80 -56.88
N ASN A 4 21.84 -4.60 -56.40
CA ASN A 4 21.99 -4.19 -55.02
C ASN A 4 20.67 -4.46 -54.28
N ASN A 5 20.66 -5.40 -53.35
CA ASN A 5 19.68 -5.42 -52.26
C ASN A 5 20.45 -5.39 -50.93
N PRO A 6 20.11 -4.47 -50.00
CA PRO A 6 20.76 -4.40 -48.69
C PRO A 6 20.29 -5.52 -47.75
N PRO A 7 21.10 -5.89 -46.73
CA PRO A 7 20.76 -6.95 -45.78
C PRO A 7 19.70 -6.48 -44.75
N PRO A 8 19.00 -7.40 -44.07
CA PRO A 8 17.93 -7.06 -43.14
C PRO A 8 18.49 -6.50 -41.82
N GLU A 9 17.88 -5.42 -41.34
CA GLU A 9 18.18 -4.76 -40.07
C GLU A 9 17.92 -5.68 -38.86
N GLU A 10 18.81 -5.56 -37.87
CA GLU A 10 18.79 -6.24 -36.58
C GLU A 10 17.52 -5.87 -35.79
N ASN A 11 16.75 -6.90 -35.41
CA ASN A 11 15.65 -6.76 -34.44
C ASN A 11 16.22 -6.40 -33.07
N GLN A 12 16.15 -5.12 -32.69
CA GLN A 12 16.25 -4.71 -31.30
C GLN A 12 15.08 -5.31 -30.51
N ILE A 13 15.44 -6.05 -29.47
CA ILE A 13 14.53 -6.66 -28.49
C ILE A 13 13.85 -5.51 -27.75
N VAL A 14 12.54 -5.36 -27.98
CA VAL A 14 11.67 -4.43 -27.27
C VAL A 14 11.55 -4.90 -25.82
N GLU A 15 12.15 -4.16 -24.90
CA GLU A 15 11.93 -4.30 -23.46
C GLU A 15 10.42 -4.23 -23.14
N SER A 16 9.99 -5.14 -22.27
CA SER A 16 8.58 -5.30 -21.87
C SER A 16 8.05 -4.05 -21.17
N SER A 17 7.04 -3.46 -21.79
CA SER A 17 6.38 -2.20 -21.44
C SER A 17 5.90 -2.08 -19.99
N SER A 18 6.52 -1.18 -19.22
CA SER A 18 5.80 -0.43 -18.20
C SER A 18 4.94 0.62 -18.92
N THR A 19 3.66 0.68 -18.62
CA THR A 19 2.71 1.61 -19.27
C THR A 19 2.85 2.98 -18.62
N SER A 20 3.85 3.77 -19.03
CA SER A 20 4.01 5.14 -18.54
C SER A 20 2.82 6.02 -18.97
N LEU A 21 2.39 6.96 -18.12
CA LEU A 21 1.39 7.99 -18.43
C LEU A 21 1.71 8.69 -19.77
N GLU A 22 2.99 8.94 -20.02
CA GLU A 22 3.51 9.47 -21.29
C GLU A 22 3.18 8.57 -22.48
N THR A 23 3.28 7.25 -22.35
CA THR A 23 2.93 6.31 -23.44
C THR A 23 1.43 6.30 -23.72
N ILE A 24 0.59 6.39 -22.70
CA ILE A 24 -0.88 6.46 -22.85
C ILE A 24 -1.27 7.80 -23.51
N VAL A 25 -0.71 8.90 -23.01
CA VAL A 25 -0.91 10.23 -23.58
C VAL A 25 -0.38 10.30 -25.00
N ARG A 26 0.80 9.74 -25.29
CA ARG A 26 1.40 9.72 -26.63
C ARG A 26 0.59 8.88 -27.59
N ARG A 27 0.14 7.68 -27.21
CA ARG A 27 -0.81 6.87 -28.01
C ARG A 27 -2.12 7.61 -28.26
N PHE A 28 -2.61 8.36 -27.27
CA PHE A 28 -3.79 9.20 -27.42
C PHE A 28 -3.54 10.38 -28.38
N GLN A 29 -2.39 11.06 -28.27
CA GLN A 29 -1.96 12.15 -29.16
C GLN A 29 -1.70 11.65 -30.59
N GLU A 30 -1.10 10.48 -30.76
CA GLU A 30 -0.87 9.80 -32.04
C GLU A 30 -2.20 9.36 -32.69
N SER A 31 -3.19 8.93 -31.87
CA SER A 31 -4.57 8.68 -32.35
C SER A 31 -5.34 9.96 -32.69
N MET A 32 -4.81 11.12 -32.31
CA MET A 32 -5.36 12.46 -32.52
C MET A 32 -4.66 13.19 -33.69
N SER A 33 -4.21 12.46 -34.71
CA SER A 33 -3.82 13.05 -36.00
C SER A 33 -4.96 13.80 -36.71
N ASP A 34 -6.17 13.78 -36.14
CA ASP A 34 -7.21 14.80 -36.33
C ASP A 34 -7.45 15.58 -35.02
N SER A 35 -6.93 16.82 -34.98
CA SER A 35 -7.04 17.76 -33.85
C SER A 35 -8.47 17.93 -33.26
N LYS A 36 -8.80 17.25 -32.15
CA LYS A 36 -9.96 17.61 -31.33
C LYS A 36 -9.57 18.65 -30.28
N THR A 37 -9.80 19.92 -30.60
CA THR A 37 -9.73 21.04 -29.65
C THR A 37 -10.80 20.90 -28.56
N HIS A 38 -10.39 20.98 -27.29
CA HIS A 38 -11.30 20.92 -26.15
C HIS A 38 -11.71 22.34 -25.73
N LYS A 39 -12.57 22.98 -26.53
CA LYS A 39 -13.01 24.40 -26.38
C LYS A 39 -13.44 24.83 -24.96
N PHE A 40 -13.92 23.89 -24.14
CA PHE A 40 -14.26 24.19 -22.74
C PHE A 40 -13.04 24.03 -21.82
N TRP A 41 -12.38 22.88 -21.83
CA TRP A 41 -11.25 22.56 -20.93
C TRP A 41 -10.00 23.41 -21.18
N GLU A 42 -9.79 23.87 -22.41
CA GLU A 42 -8.73 24.85 -22.74
C GLU A 42 -8.90 26.20 -22.05
N THR A 43 -10.08 26.49 -21.48
CA THR A 43 -10.36 27.72 -20.71
C THR A 43 -10.46 27.48 -19.22
N GLN A 44 -10.23 26.25 -18.74
CA GLN A 44 -10.34 25.93 -17.33
C GLN A 44 -8.93 25.90 -16.70
N PRO A 45 -8.81 26.20 -15.39
CA PRO A 45 -7.54 26.14 -14.67
C PRO A 45 -7.15 24.68 -14.39
N VAL A 46 -6.77 23.96 -15.44
CA VAL A 46 -6.28 22.58 -15.42
C VAL A 46 -5.01 22.50 -16.25
N GLY A 47 -4.12 21.54 -15.94
CA GLY A 47 -2.95 21.28 -16.78
C GLY A 47 -3.38 20.98 -18.22
N GLN A 48 -2.71 21.56 -19.21
CA GLN A 48 -3.09 21.37 -20.61
C GLN A 48 -2.23 20.27 -21.25
N PHE A 49 -2.75 19.64 -22.31
CA PHE A 49 -1.99 18.57 -23.00
C PHE A 49 -0.66 19.06 -23.60
N LYS A 50 -0.57 20.35 -23.93
CA LYS A 50 0.65 21.00 -24.44
C LYS A 50 1.75 21.14 -23.38
N ASP A 51 1.39 21.06 -22.10
CA ASP A 51 2.28 21.26 -20.96
C ASP A 51 2.84 19.92 -20.43
N ILE A 52 2.52 18.80 -21.09
CA ILE A 52 2.94 17.46 -20.67
C ILE A 52 4.42 17.26 -20.94
N GLY A 53 5.16 16.84 -19.91
CA GLY A 53 6.61 16.66 -19.94
C GLY A 53 7.41 17.93 -19.62
N ASP A 54 6.75 19.07 -19.39
CA ASP A 54 7.40 20.29 -18.92
C ASP A 54 7.61 20.23 -17.40
N THR A 55 8.81 19.83 -16.98
CA THR A 55 9.22 19.76 -15.57
C THR A 55 9.55 21.13 -14.97
N SER A 56 9.50 22.21 -15.76
CA SER A 56 9.78 23.57 -15.28
C SER A 56 8.58 24.26 -14.62
N LEU A 57 7.38 23.68 -14.75
CA LEU A 57 6.16 24.25 -14.18
C LEU A 57 6.12 24.09 -12.66
N PRO A 58 5.83 25.16 -11.90
CA PRO A 58 5.76 25.08 -10.45
C PRO A 58 4.54 24.26 -10.00
N GLU A 59 4.71 23.49 -8.93
CA GLU A 59 3.59 22.82 -8.26
C GLU A 59 2.73 23.82 -7.48
N GLY A 60 1.41 23.64 -7.51
CA GLY A 60 0.46 24.49 -6.77
C GLY A 60 -0.79 24.88 -7.55
N PRO A 61 -1.55 25.88 -7.06
CA PRO A 61 -2.73 26.39 -7.75
C PRO A 61 -2.37 27.01 -9.11
N ILE A 62 -3.10 26.62 -10.16
CA ILE A 62 -2.94 27.18 -11.52
C ILE A 62 -3.43 28.63 -11.56
N GLU A 63 -4.53 28.92 -10.86
CA GLU A 63 -5.02 30.27 -10.64
C GLU A 63 -5.02 30.58 -9.14
N PRO A 64 -4.62 31.79 -8.71
CA PRO A 64 -4.69 32.18 -7.31
C PRO A 64 -6.15 32.32 -6.87
N ALA A 65 -6.40 32.07 -5.58
CA ALA A 65 -7.71 32.30 -4.98
C ALA A 65 -8.09 33.78 -5.11
N THR A 66 -9.26 34.06 -5.70
CA THR A 66 -9.79 35.42 -5.76
C THR A 66 -10.51 35.78 -4.46
N PRO A 67 -10.59 37.06 -4.08
CA PRO A 67 -11.40 37.46 -2.94
C PRO A 67 -12.86 36.98 -3.07
N LEU A 68 -13.46 36.51 -1.99
CA LEU A 68 -14.86 36.04 -2.00
C LEU A 68 -15.86 37.10 -2.51
N SER A 69 -15.53 38.38 -2.36
CA SER A 69 -16.31 39.50 -2.91
C SER A 69 -16.36 39.53 -4.44
N GLU A 70 -15.38 38.95 -5.12
CA GLU A 70 -15.29 38.86 -6.57
C GLU A 70 -15.95 37.59 -7.12
N VAL A 71 -16.22 36.60 -6.26
CA VAL A 71 -16.98 35.40 -6.66
C VAL A 71 -18.41 35.81 -6.98
N LYS A 72 -18.89 35.38 -8.14
CA LYS A 72 -20.25 35.67 -8.59
C LYS A 72 -21.29 35.12 -7.61
N GLN A 73 -22.08 36.01 -7.01
CA GLN A 73 -23.11 35.66 -6.02
C GLN A 73 -24.35 35.00 -6.65
N GLU A 74 -24.73 35.46 -7.83
CA GLU A 74 -25.88 34.93 -8.57
C GLU A 74 -25.53 33.66 -9.37
N PRO A 75 -26.47 32.71 -9.53
CA PRO A 75 -26.26 31.53 -10.36
C PRO A 75 -25.88 31.87 -11.81
N TYR A 76 -25.21 30.94 -12.50
CA TYR A 76 -25.00 31.06 -13.94
C TYR A 76 -26.32 30.99 -14.71
N ASN A 77 -26.38 31.70 -15.84
CA ASN A 77 -27.59 31.75 -16.66
C ASN A 77 -27.86 30.38 -17.30
N LEU A 78 -29.10 29.91 -17.15
CA LEU A 78 -29.64 28.79 -17.92
C LEU A 78 -30.57 29.33 -19.01
N PRO A 79 -30.81 28.56 -20.10
CA PRO A 79 -31.90 28.86 -21.02
C PRO A 79 -33.23 29.02 -20.27
N SER A 80 -34.08 29.94 -20.71
CA SER A 80 -35.28 30.38 -19.98
C SER A 80 -36.26 29.25 -19.62
N VAL A 81 -36.23 28.14 -20.36
CA VAL A 81 -37.04 26.93 -20.15
C VAL A 81 -36.54 26.03 -19.01
N TYR A 82 -35.36 26.29 -18.47
CA TYR A 82 -34.76 25.54 -17.36
C TYR A 82 -34.57 26.42 -16.13
N GLU A 83 -34.49 25.78 -14.98
CA GLU A 83 -34.20 26.40 -13.69
C GLU A 83 -33.24 25.54 -12.88
N TRP A 84 -32.41 26.20 -12.07
CA TRP A 84 -31.57 25.51 -11.09
C TRP A 84 -32.43 24.99 -9.94
N THR A 85 -32.06 23.84 -9.41
CA THR A 85 -32.58 23.32 -8.15
C THR A 85 -31.41 22.83 -7.32
N THR A 86 -31.53 22.94 -6.00
CA THR A 86 -30.64 22.21 -5.09
C THR A 86 -31.33 20.91 -4.72
N CYS A 87 -30.63 19.79 -4.84
CA CYS A 87 -31.19 18.47 -4.56
C CYS A 87 -30.89 18.07 -3.11
N ASP A 88 -31.90 18.17 -2.24
CA ASP A 88 -31.79 17.63 -0.89
C ASP A 88 -31.84 16.09 -0.91
N MET A 89 -30.68 15.47 -0.68
CA MET A 89 -30.57 14.01 -0.62
C MET A 89 -31.17 13.41 0.67
N ALA A 90 -31.58 14.23 1.64
CA ALA A 90 -32.38 13.81 2.79
C ALA A 90 -33.85 13.57 2.44
N SER A 91 -34.37 14.23 1.39
CA SER A 91 -35.74 14.03 0.91
C SER A 91 -35.87 12.73 0.11
N ASP A 92 -36.85 11.89 0.44
CA ASP A 92 -37.18 10.66 -0.28
C ASP A 92 -37.55 10.92 -1.74
N ASP A 93 -38.31 11.98 -2.00
CA ASP A 93 -38.78 12.34 -3.33
C ASP A 93 -37.63 12.78 -4.24
N ILE A 94 -36.80 13.72 -3.76
CA ILE A 94 -35.65 14.22 -4.51
C ILE A 94 -34.63 13.11 -4.74
N CYS A 95 -34.34 12.30 -3.72
CA CYS A 95 -33.45 11.15 -3.85
C CYS A 95 -33.97 10.16 -4.91
N SER A 96 -35.29 9.94 -4.94
CA SER A 96 -35.94 9.10 -5.96
C SER A 96 -35.81 9.68 -7.37
N GLU A 97 -35.91 11.00 -7.52
CA GLU A 97 -35.73 11.66 -8.81
C GLU A 97 -34.28 11.60 -9.31
N VAL A 98 -33.30 11.84 -8.43
CA VAL A 98 -31.87 11.72 -8.75
C VAL A 98 -31.54 10.28 -9.13
N TYR A 99 -32.02 9.31 -8.35
CA TYR A 99 -31.91 7.88 -8.66
C TYR A 99 -32.45 7.57 -10.06
N ASN A 100 -33.68 8.01 -10.37
CA ASN A 100 -34.31 7.77 -11.66
C ASN A 100 -33.58 8.46 -12.82
N LEU A 101 -33.00 9.64 -12.59
CA LEU A 101 -32.17 10.30 -13.60
C LEU A 101 -30.92 9.47 -13.90
N LEU A 102 -30.17 9.08 -12.87
CA LEU A 102 -28.91 8.33 -13.00
C LEU A 102 -29.15 6.95 -13.62
N LYS A 103 -30.10 6.18 -13.09
CA LYS A 103 -30.48 4.85 -13.62
C LYS A 103 -30.77 4.86 -15.12
N ASN A 104 -31.35 5.95 -15.63
CA ASN A 104 -31.77 6.02 -17.04
C ASN A 104 -30.77 6.73 -17.96
N ASN A 105 -29.83 7.50 -17.42
CA ASN A 105 -29.02 8.44 -18.19
C ASN A 105 -27.54 8.52 -17.79
N TYR A 106 -27.08 7.76 -16.78
CA TYR A 106 -25.69 7.77 -16.33
C TYR A 106 -24.79 6.85 -17.19
N VAL A 107 -23.53 6.72 -16.78
CA VAL A 107 -22.44 6.04 -17.49
C VAL A 107 -22.83 4.63 -17.93
N GLU A 108 -22.55 4.37 -19.20
CA GLU A 108 -22.72 3.09 -19.90
C GLU A 108 -21.32 2.59 -20.29
N ASP A 109 -21.17 1.28 -20.44
CA ASP A 109 -19.99 0.70 -21.07
C ASP A 109 -19.95 1.03 -22.58
N ASP A 110 -18.79 0.85 -23.20
CA ASP A 110 -18.57 1.21 -24.61
C ASP A 110 -19.52 0.46 -25.58
N GLU A 111 -19.95 -0.74 -25.20
CA GLU A 111 -20.90 -1.57 -25.96
C GLU A 111 -22.38 -1.29 -25.58
N ASN A 112 -22.65 -0.38 -24.65
CA ASN A 112 -23.97 -0.05 -24.09
C ASN A 112 -24.76 -1.26 -23.52
N MET A 113 -24.07 -2.30 -23.07
CA MET A 113 -24.66 -3.49 -22.47
C MET A 113 -25.00 -3.30 -20.99
N PHE A 114 -24.23 -2.47 -20.28
CA PHE A 114 -24.32 -2.25 -18.85
C PHE A 114 -24.40 -0.77 -18.50
N ARG A 115 -25.20 -0.46 -17.49
CA ARG A 115 -25.30 0.89 -16.93
C ARG A 115 -25.30 0.81 -15.41
N PHE A 116 -24.61 1.75 -14.77
CA PHE A 116 -24.63 1.85 -13.33
C PHE A 116 -26.06 2.10 -12.80
N ASN A 117 -26.43 1.34 -11.76
CA ASN A 117 -27.69 1.46 -11.05
C ASN A 117 -27.40 1.66 -9.56
N TYR A 118 -26.86 2.84 -9.21
CA TYR A 118 -26.62 3.21 -7.81
C TYR A 118 -27.93 3.20 -7.03
N SER A 119 -27.97 2.49 -5.91
CA SER A 119 -29.18 2.46 -5.07
C SER A 119 -29.41 3.81 -4.38
N LYS A 120 -30.62 4.04 -3.88
CA LYS A 120 -30.95 5.27 -3.13
C LYS A 120 -30.12 5.37 -1.85
N GLU A 121 -29.90 4.23 -1.19
CA GLU A 121 -29.09 4.10 0.02
C GLU A 121 -27.63 4.47 -0.26
N PHE A 122 -27.08 3.99 -1.38
CA PHE A 122 -25.73 4.36 -1.81
C PHE A 122 -25.62 5.86 -2.11
N LEU A 123 -26.58 6.43 -2.84
CA LEU A 123 -26.59 7.86 -3.15
C LEU A 123 -26.66 8.72 -1.88
N ARG A 124 -27.43 8.28 -0.87
CA ARG A 124 -27.46 8.97 0.43
C ARG A 124 -26.14 8.89 1.16
N TRP A 125 -25.54 7.71 1.21
CA TRP A 125 -24.25 7.51 1.85
C TRP A 125 -23.15 8.33 1.17
N ALA A 126 -23.04 8.24 -0.16
CA ALA A 126 -22.00 8.91 -0.93
C ALA A 126 -22.14 10.43 -0.95
N LEU A 127 -23.37 10.97 -0.95
CA LEU A 127 -23.63 12.40 -1.05
C LEU A 127 -23.86 13.08 0.32
N ARG A 128 -23.81 12.35 1.43
CA ARG A 128 -24.00 12.94 2.77
C ARG A 128 -22.89 12.55 3.75
N PRO A 129 -21.60 12.67 3.37
CA PRO A 129 -20.53 12.53 4.35
C PRO A 129 -20.60 13.66 5.40
N PRO A 130 -19.99 13.49 6.59
CA PRO A 130 -19.96 14.54 7.60
C PRO A 130 -19.42 15.87 7.03
N GLY A 131 -20.13 16.97 7.31
CA GLY A 131 -19.75 18.30 6.83
C GLY A 131 -20.05 18.58 5.35
N TYR A 132 -20.86 17.75 4.68
CA TYR A 132 -21.27 18.00 3.30
C TYR A 132 -22.02 19.33 3.12
N TYR A 133 -21.90 19.91 1.93
CA TYR A 133 -22.62 21.13 1.55
C TYR A 133 -23.80 20.75 0.66
N GLN A 134 -25.03 20.91 1.16
CA GLN A 134 -26.23 20.65 0.37
C GLN A 134 -26.27 21.49 -0.91
N SER A 135 -25.71 22.71 -0.86
CA SER A 135 -25.59 23.61 -2.01
C SER A 135 -24.79 23.01 -3.17
N TRP A 136 -23.92 22.02 -2.93
CA TRP A 136 -23.12 21.36 -3.96
C TRP A 136 -23.84 20.22 -4.69
N HIS A 137 -25.07 19.89 -4.30
CA HIS A 137 -25.92 18.94 -5.03
C HIS A 137 -26.84 19.69 -5.98
N ILE A 138 -26.42 19.81 -7.24
CA ILE A 138 -27.00 20.77 -8.19
C ILE A 138 -27.77 20.02 -9.26
N GLY A 139 -29.07 20.31 -9.34
CA GLY A 139 -29.95 19.81 -10.38
C GLY A 139 -30.37 20.90 -11.36
N VAL A 140 -30.74 20.48 -12.57
CA VAL A 140 -31.43 21.33 -13.55
C VAL A 140 -32.82 20.74 -13.79
N ARG A 141 -33.87 21.56 -13.65
CA ARG A 141 -35.25 21.19 -13.94
C ARG A 141 -35.79 21.90 -15.17
N ALA A 142 -36.65 21.23 -15.92
CA ALA A 142 -37.47 21.89 -16.93
C ALA A 142 -38.62 22.65 -16.24
N LYS A 143 -38.78 23.95 -16.52
CA LYS A 143 -39.81 24.78 -15.86
C LYS A 143 -41.24 24.31 -16.13
N THR A 144 -41.46 23.73 -17.31
CA THR A 144 -42.80 23.34 -17.79
C THR A 144 -43.42 22.19 -17.00
N ASN A 145 -42.62 21.18 -16.63
CA ASN A 145 -43.09 19.97 -15.96
C ASN A 145 -42.33 19.64 -14.68
N LYS A 146 -41.41 20.53 -14.26
CA LYS A 146 -40.54 20.40 -13.09
C LYS A 146 -39.66 19.14 -13.08
N LYS A 147 -39.54 18.44 -14.21
CA LYS A 147 -38.74 17.20 -14.30
C LYS A 147 -37.25 17.52 -14.19
N LEU A 148 -36.54 16.73 -13.39
CA LEU A 148 -35.08 16.77 -13.29
C LEU A 148 -34.45 16.23 -14.59
N VAL A 149 -33.58 17.03 -15.21
CA VAL A 149 -32.98 16.73 -16.53
C VAL A 149 -31.46 16.71 -16.51
N ALA A 150 -30.83 17.20 -15.45
CA ALA A 150 -29.39 17.05 -15.24
C ALA A 150 -29.04 17.15 -13.75
N PHE A 151 -27.90 16.58 -13.37
CA PHE A 151 -27.39 16.54 -12.00
C PHE A 151 -25.86 16.58 -11.99
N ILE A 152 -25.27 17.25 -11.00
CA ILE A 152 -23.84 17.21 -10.65
C ILE A 152 -23.76 17.35 -9.13
N SER A 153 -22.79 16.68 -8.52
CA SER A 153 -22.58 16.76 -7.08
C SER A 153 -21.12 17.00 -6.73
N GLY A 154 -20.91 17.67 -5.59
CA GLY A 154 -19.63 17.73 -4.91
C GLY A 154 -19.78 17.36 -3.45
N VAL A 155 -18.72 16.78 -2.86
CA VAL A 155 -18.59 16.57 -1.42
C VAL A 155 -17.21 17.07 -0.95
N PRO A 156 -17.06 17.54 0.30
CA PRO A 156 -15.76 18.01 0.77
C PRO A 156 -14.82 16.84 1.05
N ALA A 157 -13.57 16.97 0.60
CA ALA A 157 -12.49 16.02 0.87
C ALA A 157 -11.22 16.75 1.32
N ARG A 158 -10.44 16.11 2.18
CA ARG A 158 -9.06 16.51 2.48
C ARG A 158 -8.15 15.56 1.74
N ILE A 159 -7.48 16.03 0.70
CA ILE A 159 -6.63 15.20 -0.15
C ILE A 159 -5.19 15.65 0.03
N ARG A 160 -4.30 14.69 0.29
CA ARG A 160 -2.86 14.94 0.37
C ARG A 160 -2.28 14.92 -1.05
N VAL A 161 -1.76 16.06 -1.48
CA VAL A 161 -0.99 16.20 -2.72
C VAL A 161 0.48 16.29 -2.30
N ARG A 162 1.21 15.18 -2.49
CA ARG A 162 2.57 15.00 -1.96
C ARG A 162 2.66 15.27 -0.46
N GLY A 163 3.30 16.36 -0.05
CA GLY A 163 3.48 16.76 1.35
C GLY A 163 2.34 17.60 1.92
N GLU A 164 1.47 18.17 1.08
CA GLU A 164 0.47 19.15 1.50
C GLU A 164 -0.94 18.57 1.54
N VAL A 165 -1.69 18.85 2.62
CA VAL A 165 -3.10 18.45 2.74
C VAL A 165 -3.99 19.61 2.30
N VAL A 166 -4.68 19.42 1.18
CA VAL A 166 -5.54 20.44 0.57
C VAL A 166 -7.01 20.08 0.79
N LYS A 167 -7.80 21.04 1.27
CA LYS A 167 -9.26 20.93 1.33
C LYS A 167 -9.82 21.23 -0.05
N MET A 168 -10.50 20.25 -0.66
CA MET A 168 -11.03 20.35 -2.01
C MET A 168 -12.43 19.75 -2.13
N ALA A 169 -13.10 20.03 -3.24
CA ALA A 169 -14.36 19.39 -3.59
C ALA A 169 -14.11 18.11 -4.40
N GLU A 170 -14.57 16.95 -3.92
CA GLU A 170 -14.64 15.74 -4.74
C GLU A 170 -15.91 15.79 -5.58
N ILE A 171 -15.75 15.88 -6.90
CA ILE A 171 -16.86 16.02 -7.86
C ILE A 171 -17.21 14.65 -8.44
N ASN A 172 -18.50 14.32 -8.40
CA ASN A 172 -19.03 13.07 -8.94
C ASN A 172 -20.46 13.24 -9.49
N PHE A 173 -21.00 12.18 -10.09
CA PHE A 173 -22.38 12.06 -10.58
C PHE A 173 -22.83 13.13 -11.60
N LEU A 174 -21.91 13.66 -12.40
CA LEU A 174 -22.25 14.52 -13.53
C LEU A 174 -23.08 13.73 -14.57
N CYS A 175 -24.36 14.05 -14.65
CA CYS A 175 -25.32 13.38 -15.51
C CYS A 175 -26.19 14.39 -16.26
N VAL A 176 -26.28 14.23 -17.58
CA VAL A 176 -27.24 14.97 -18.41
C VAL A 176 -28.16 13.96 -19.09
N HIS A 177 -29.48 14.23 -19.01
CA HIS A 177 -30.50 13.39 -19.64
C HIS A 177 -30.18 13.17 -21.13
N LYS A 178 -30.34 11.94 -21.64
CA LYS A 178 -29.87 11.54 -23.00
C LYS A 178 -30.30 12.50 -24.10
N LYS A 179 -31.57 12.94 -24.06
CA LYS A 179 -32.17 13.91 -25.01
C LYS A 179 -31.52 15.31 -25.02
N LEU A 180 -30.77 15.67 -23.99
CA LEU A 180 -30.11 16.97 -23.83
C LEU A 180 -28.58 16.90 -23.98
N ARG A 181 -28.03 15.71 -24.30
CA ARG A 181 -26.61 15.56 -24.60
C ARG A 181 -26.24 16.37 -25.85
N SER A 182 -24.98 16.78 -25.94
CA SER A 182 -24.45 17.65 -27.00
C SER A 182 -25.04 19.07 -27.07
N LYS A 183 -25.87 19.48 -26.10
CA LYS A 183 -26.38 20.86 -25.96
C LYS A 183 -25.54 21.76 -25.05
N ARG A 184 -24.31 21.35 -24.73
CA ARG A 184 -23.35 22.07 -23.87
C ARG A 184 -23.87 22.40 -22.46
N LEU A 185 -24.78 21.58 -21.92
CA LEU A 185 -25.29 21.76 -20.56
C LEU A 185 -24.23 21.41 -19.49
N ALA A 186 -23.42 20.36 -19.72
CA ALA A 186 -22.38 19.95 -18.78
C ALA A 186 -21.37 21.06 -18.43
N PRO A 187 -20.78 21.81 -19.39
CA PRO A 187 -19.97 23.00 -19.10
C PRO A 187 -20.63 24.03 -18.18
N VAL A 188 -21.93 24.29 -18.35
CA VAL A 188 -22.66 25.26 -17.52
C VAL A 188 -22.85 24.72 -16.11
N MET A 189 -23.08 23.41 -15.96
CA MET A 189 -23.14 22.76 -14.66
C MET A 189 -21.81 22.75 -13.93
N ILE A 190 -20.70 22.52 -14.65
CA ILE A 190 -19.35 22.59 -14.08
C ILE A 190 -19.09 24.01 -13.56
N LYS A 191 -19.39 25.05 -14.35
CA LYS A 191 -19.24 26.45 -13.90
C LYS A 191 -20.08 26.76 -12.66
N GLU A 192 -21.30 26.25 -12.58
CA GLU A 192 -22.16 26.48 -11.41
C GLU A 192 -21.68 25.73 -10.17
N VAL A 193 -21.18 24.48 -10.29
CA VAL A 193 -20.59 23.79 -9.12
C VAL A 193 -19.32 24.47 -8.66
N THR A 194 -18.43 24.88 -9.59
CA THR A 194 -17.22 25.65 -9.27
C THR A 194 -17.57 26.94 -8.51
N ARG A 195 -18.58 27.69 -8.98
CA ARG A 195 -19.05 28.91 -8.29
C ARG A 195 -19.50 28.63 -6.86
N ARG A 196 -20.30 27.58 -6.63
CA ARG A 196 -20.79 27.21 -5.30
C ARG A 196 -19.69 26.69 -4.38
N VAL A 197 -18.66 26.04 -4.93
CA VAL A 197 -17.48 25.61 -4.19
C VAL A 197 -16.63 26.82 -3.79
N HIS A 198 -16.42 27.79 -4.70
CA HIS A 198 -15.69 29.03 -4.41
C HIS A 198 -16.40 29.90 -3.36
N LEU A 199 -17.73 29.92 -3.33
CA LEU A 199 -18.50 30.62 -2.27
C LEU A 199 -18.23 30.07 -0.86
N GLU A 200 -17.79 28.81 -0.74
CA GLU A 200 -17.37 28.19 0.53
C GLU A 200 -15.86 28.36 0.79
N ASN A 201 -15.20 29.23 0.03
CA ASN A 201 -13.75 29.50 0.08
C ASN A 201 -12.89 28.24 -0.19
N ILE A 202 -13.32 27.41 -1.13
CA ILE A 202 -12.59 26.23 -1.59
C ILE A 202 -12.29 26.41 -3.08
N TRP A 203 -11.05 26.11 -3.50
CA TRP A 203 -10.54 26.53 -4.81
C TRP A 203 -10.00 25.37 -5.66
N GLN A 204 -9.97 24.16 -5.09
CA GLN A 204 -9.53 22.95 -5.77
C GLN A 204 -10.65 21.91 -5.79
N ALA A 205 -10.62 21.05 -6.80
CA ALA A 205 -11.52 19.93 -6.93
C ALA A 205 -10.80 18.70 -7.48
N ALA A 206 -11.21 17.52 -7.02
CA ALA A 206 -10.78 16.23 -7.56
C ALA A 206 -11.96 15.56 -8.26
N TYR A 207 -11.71 14.94 -9.41
CA TYR A 207 -12.71 14.17 -10.15
C TYR A 207 -12.05 13.02 -10.90
N THR A 208 -12.84 12.00 -11.21
CA THR A 208 -12.43 10.87 -12.04
C THR A 208 -13.35 10.76 -13.25
N ALA A 209 -12.81 10.29 -14.37
CA ALA A 209 -13.58 10.08 -15.60
C ALA A 209 -13.04 8.86 -16.35
N GLY A 210 -13.93 8.11 -17.01
CA GLY A 210 -13.57 7.04 -17.93
C GLY A 210 -13.13 7.54 -19.32
N VAL A 211 -13.17 8.86 -19.55
CA VAL A 211 -12.70 9.51 -20.78
C VAL A 211 -11.47 10.35 -20.47
N VAL A 212 -10.54 10.40 -21.41
CA VAL A 212 -9.31 11.21 -21.28
C VAL A 212 -9.67 12.70 -21.42
N LEU A 213 -9.32 13.49 -20.41
CA LEU A 213 -9.52 14.95 -20.34
C LEU A 213 -8.18 15.64 -20.00
N PRO A 214 -7.92 16.87 -20.48
CA PRO A 214 -6.67 17.58 -20.15
C PRO A 214 -6.62 17.94 -18.66
N THR A 215 -5.56 17.59 -17.92
CA THR A 215 -4.62 16.49 -18.12
C THR A 215 -4.72 15.60 -16.87
N PRO A 216 -4.87 14.27 -17.00
CA PRO A 216 -5.02 13.41 -15.83
C PRO A 216 -3.72 13.40 -15.01
N ILE A 217 -3.85 13.50 -13.69
CA ILE A 217 -2.72 13.35 -12.76
C ILE A 217 -2.23 11.89 -12.75
N THR A 218 -3.16 10.94 -12.83
CA THR A 218 -2.87 9.50 -12.85
C THR A 218 -3.93 8.74 -13.63
N THR A 219 -3.61 7.49 -14.00
CA THR A 219 -4.53 6.57 -14.66
C THR A 219 -4.44 5.20 -13.99
N CYS A 220 -5.58 4.51 -13.89
CA CYS A 220 -5.64 3.16 -13.34
C CYS A 220 -6.55 2.29 -14.21
N GLN A 221 -6.22 1.00 -14.30
CA GLN A 221 -7.03 0.03 -15.02
C GLN A 221 -8.06 -0.62 -14.07
N TYR A 222 -9.29 -0.80 -14.55
CA TYR A 222 -10.29 -1.61 -13.85
C TYR A 222 -9.91 -3.09 -13.92
N TRP A 223 -9.94 -3.76 -12.78
CA TRP A 223 -9.77 -5.21 -12.67
C TRP A 223 -11.08 -5.86 -12.22
N HIS A 224 -11.37 -7.05 -12.75
CA HIS A 224 -12.59 -7.78 -12.45
C HIS A 224 -12.29 -9.19 -11.96
N ARG A 225 -12.82 -9.55 -10.78
CA ARG A 225 -12.80 -10.93 -10.28
C ARG A 225 -14.16 -11.58 -10.48
N SER A 226 -14.21 -12.64 -11.29
CA SER A 226 -15.45 -13.36 -11.55
C SER A 226 -15.91 -14.16 -10.33
N LEU A 227 -17.05 -13.79 -9.74
CA LEU A 227 -17.68 -14.53 -8.64
C LEU A 227 -18.78 -15.49 -9.13
N ASN A 228 -19.50 -15.10 -10.18
CA ASN A 228 -20.50 -15.93 -10.84
C ASN A 228 -20.22 -15.98 -12.36
N PRO A 229 -19.23 -16.77 -12.78
CA PRO A 229 -18.81 -16.81 -14.18
C PRO A 229 -19.94 -17.16 -15.14
N LYS A 230 -20.85 -18.06 -14.73
CA LYS A 230 -22.02 -18.44 -15.53
C LYS A 230 -22.88 -17.23 -15.86
N LYS A 231 -23.31 -16.48 -14.83
CA LYS A 231 -24.13 -15.28 -15.02
C LYS A 231 -23.40 -14.23 -15.85
N LEU A 232 -22.10 -14.00 -15.58
CA LEU A 232 -21.31 -13.00 -16.31
C LEU A 232 -21.19 -13.32 -17.80
N ILE A 233 -21.07 -14.60 -18.15
CA ILE A 233 -21.06 -15.05 -19.55
C ILE A 233 -22.46 -14.96 -20.17
N ASP A 234 -23.50 -15.39 -19.45
CA ASP A 234 -24.89 -15.39 -19.93
C ASP A 234 -25.37 -13.96 -20.28
N VAL A 235 -24.94 -12.95 -19.52
CA VAL A 235 -25.28 -11.54 -19.77
C VAL A 235 -24.28 -10.80 -20.67
N GLY A 236 -23.25 -11.48 -21.18
CA GLY A 236 -22.26 -10.91 -22.11
C GLY A 236 -21.17 -10.04 -21.46
N PHE A 237 -21.08 -9.98 -20.13
CA PHE A 237 -20.03 -9.24 -19.42
C PHE A 237 -18.65 -9.88 -19.61
N SER A 238 -18.59 -11.22 -19.72
CA SER A 238 -17.36 -11.97 -19.95
C SER A 238 -17.56 -13.01 -21.04
N ARG A 239 -16.47 -13.48 -21.64
CA ARG A 239 -16.51 -14.51 -22.69
C ARG A 239 -15.79 -15.76 -22.22
N LEU A 240 -16.22 -16.91 -22.72
CA LEU A 240 -15.54 -18.17 -22.49
C LEU A 240 -14.21 -18.17 -23.27
N GLY A 241 -13.09 -18.40 -22.60
CA GLY A 241 -11.78 -18.47 -23.24
C GLY A 241 -11.68 -19.60 -24.27
N ALA A 242 -10.80 -19.45 -25.26
CA ALA A 242 -10.53 -20.51 -26.24
C ALA A 242 -10.10 -21.79 -25.51
N ARG A 243 -10.80 -22.91 -25.76
CA ARG A 243 -10.60 -24.24 -25.13
C ARG A 243 -11.05 -24.37 -23.66
N MET A 244 -11.71 -23.36 -23.10
CA MET A 244 -12.38 -23.49 -21.79
C MET A 244 -13.78 -24.07 -21.95
N THR A 245 -14.30 -24.72 -20.90
CA THR A 245 -15.71 -25.12 -20.79
C THR A 245 -16.33 -24.40 -19.60
N MET A 246 -17.66 -24.21 -19.61
CA MET A 246 -18.36 -23.53 -18.50
C MET A 246 -18.02 -24.15 -17.13
N SER A 247 -18.01 -25.48 -17.05
CA SER A 247 -17.67 -26.21 -15.83
C SER A 247 -16.22 -25.97 -15.36
N ARG A 248 -15.26 -25.89 -16.29
CA ARG A 248 -13.85 -25.57 -15.96
C ARG A 248 -13.72 -24.13 -15.47
N THR A 249 -14.39 -23.18 -16.11
CA THR A 249 -14.40 -21.77 -15.69
C THR A 249 -15.01 -21.61 -14.29
N ILE A 250 -16.14 -22.26 -14.01
CA ILE A 250 -16.76 -22.25 -12.67
C ILE A 250 -15.80 -22.83 -11.62
N LYS A 251 -15.15 -23.96 -11.93
CA LYS A 251 -14.19 -24.58 -11.01
C LYS A 251 -12.98 -23.67 -10.75
N LEU A 252 -12.46 -22.99 -11.77
CA LEU A 252 -11.32 -22.09 -11.67
C LEU A 252 -11.60 -20.88 -10.76
N TYR A 253 -12.83 -20.36 -10.77
CA TYR A 253 -13.23 -19.19 -9.99
C TYR A 253 -13.98 -19.53 -8.69
N LYS A 254 -14.07 -20.82 -8.32
CA LYS A 254 -14.78 -21.24 -7.12
C LYS A 254 -14.11 -20.65 -5.88
N LEU A 255 -14.93 -20.11 -4.97
CA LEU A 255 -14.52 -19.63 -3.66
C LEU A 255 -15.11 -20.53 -2.56
N PRO A 256 -14.54 -20.51 -1.34
CA PRO A 256 -15.18 -21.10 -0.16
C PRO A 256 -16.58 -20.50 0.12
N GLU A 257 -17.47 -21.27 0.74
CA GLU A 257 -18.84 -20.82 1.06
C GLU A 257 -18.91 -19.92 2.30
N ALA A 258 -17.92 -20.01 3.17
CA ALA A 258 -17.73 -19.15 4.32
C ALA A 258 -16.34 -18.51 4.24
N PRO A 259 -16.15 -17.31 4.80
CA PRO A 259 -14.81 -16.80 5.04
C PRO A 259 -14.04 -17.87 5.83
N VAL A 260 -12.95 -18.37 5.27
CA VAL A 260 -12.07 -19.31 5.97
C VAL A 260 -11.03 -18.58 6.83
N THR A 261 -11.10 -17.24 6.84
CA THR A 261 -10.33 -16.40 7.76
C THR A 261 -11.08 -16.22 9.11
N PRO A 262 -10.57 -16.75 10.25
CA PRO A 262 -11.29 -16.74 11.53
C PRO A 262 -11.58 -15.35 12.09
N GLY A 263 -12.79 -15.05 12.52
CA GLY A 263 -13.11 -13.73 13.11
C GLY A 263 -13.51 -12.65 12.10
N VAL A 264 -13.60 -12.98 10.80
CA VAL A 264 -14.31 -12.11 9.83
C VAL A 264 -15.77 -11.97 10.26
N LYS A 265 -16.13 -10.77 10.69
CA LYS A 265 -17.50 -10.36 11.00
C LYS A 265 -17.80 -9.04 10.31
N ALA A 266 -19.08 -8.77 10.04
CA ALA A 266 -19.49 -7.48 9.52
C ALA A 266 -19.14 -6.38 10.53
N SER A 267 -18.53 -5.28 10.08
CA SER A 267 -18.25 -4.12 10.92
C SER A 267 -19.55 -3.63 11.58
N GLY A 268 -19.60 -3.69 12.91
CA GLY A 268 -20.78 -3.33 13.69
C GLY A 268 -21.01 -1.83 13.66
N GLY A 269 -22.20 -1.39 13.24
CA GLY A 269 -22.59 0.02 13.22
C GLY A 269 -22.76 0.61 14.62
N GLY A 270 -21.66 0.93 15.29
CA GLY A 270 -21.61 1.73 16.51
C GLY A 270 -21.30 3.18 16.16
N ALA A 271 -22.26 4.08 16.38
CA ALA A 271 -22.07 5.51 16.19
C ALA A 271 -21.12 6.08 17.27
N GLY A 272 -20.03 6.72 16.83
CA GLY A 272 -19.37 7.79 17.57
C GLY A 272 -18.14 7.44 18.43
N SER A 273 -17.01 7.11 17.80
CA SER A 273 -15.68 7.46 18.29
C SER A 273 -14.71 7.52 17.11
N GLY A 274 -13.86 8.55 17.06
CA GLY A 274 -13.05 8.90 15.89
C GLY A 274 -12.19 7.74 15.38
N ILE A 275 -12.39 7.38 14.11
CA ILE A 275 -11.48 6.51 13.37
C ILE A 275 -10.30 7.41 12.94
N GLU A 276 -9.16 7.27 13.60
CA GLU A 276 -7.90 7.86 13.12
C GLU A 276 -7.57 7.24 11.76
N SER A 277 -7.54 8.06 10.72
CA SER A 277 -7.28 7.63 9.35
C SER A 277 -5.78 7.44 9.15
N CYS A 278 -5.30 6.20 9.21
CA CYS A 278 -3.95 5.80 8.82
C CYS A 278 -3.84 5.80 7.29
N VAL A 279 -3.35 6.90 6.69
CA VAL A 279 -3.01 6.94 5.26
C VAL A 279 -1.51 6.64 5.12
N ALA A 280 -1.18 5.36 4.87
CA ALA A 280 0.16 4.92 4.53
C ALA A 280 0.51 5.26 3.08
N VAL A 281 1.71 5.81 2.86
CA VAL A 281 2.26 6.20 1.56
C VAL A 281 2.65 4.93 0.78
N ARG A 282 1.99 4.70 -0.38
CA ARG A 282 2.31 3.63 -1.34
C ARG A 282 3.24 4.17 -2.42
N GLU A 283 4.54 4.27 -2.12
CA GLU A 283 5.55 4.42 -3.17
C GLU A 283 6.61 3.32 -2.91
N ASP A 284 6.99 2.57 -3.96
CA ASP A 284 8.08 1.58 -4.06
C ASP A 284 7.86 0.07 -3.86
N PHE A 285 6.64 -0.43 -3.68
CA PHE A 285 6.37 -1.89 -3.58
C PHE A 285 6.04 -2.54 -4.93
N ALA A 286 6.55 -3.75 -5.17
CA ALA A 286 6.33 -4.48 -6.41
C ALA A 286 4.87 -4.96 -6.57
N ASP A 287 4.22 -5.33 -5.47
CA ASP A 287 2.83 -5.76 -5.41
C ASP A 287 2.23 -5.59 -3.99
N GLU A 288 0.98 -6.03 -3.81
CA GLU A 288 0.27 -5.95 -2.52
C GLU A 288 0.88 -6.87 -1.45
N GLU A 289 1.47 -8.01 -1.83
CA GLU A 289 2.13 -8.90 -0.88
C GLU A 289 3.44 -8.29 -0.37
N ASP A 290 4.17 -7.61 -1.24
CA ASP A 290 5.37 -6.84 -0.91
C ASP A 290 5.05 -5.68 0.04
N PHE A 291 3.93 -4.98 -0.19
CA PHE A 291 3.41 -3.96 0.73
C PHE A 291 3.07 -4.53 2.12
N VAL A 292 2.40 -5.68 2.19
CA VAL A 292 2.05 -6.33 3.47
C VAL A 292 3.32 -6.77 4.20
N LYS A 293 4.31 -7.34 3.49
CA LYS A 293 5.62 -7.72 4.05
C LYS A 293 6.38 -6.54 4.63
N ALA A 294 6.22 -5.36 4.03
CA ALA A 294 6.85 -4.14 4.49
C ALA A 294 6.15 -3.45 5.68
N GLY A 295 5.04 -4.00 6.17
CA GLY A 295 4.29 -3.47 7.32
C GLY A 295 2.87 -3.03 7.01
N GLY A 296 2.44 -3.10 5.74
CA GLY A 296 1.07 -2.79 5.34
C GLY A 296 0.62 -1.41 5.79
N SER A 297 -0.55 -1.34 6.41
CA SER A 297 -1.10 -0.09 6.99
C SER A 297 -0.23 0.51 8.10
N GLU A 298 0.58 -0.32 8.76
CA GLU A 298 1.43 0.03 9.88
C GLU A 298 2.87 0.33 9.46
N ILE A 299 3.14 0.47 8.16
CA ILE A 299 4.48 0.74 7.63
C ILE A 299 5.17 1.94 8.30
N LEU A 300 4.40 2.94 8.74
CA LEU A 300 4.93 4.07 9.49
C LEU A 300 5.65 3.61 10.76
N TYR A 301 5.08 2.68 11.51
CA TYR A 301 5.68 2.14 12.72
C TYR A 301 6.91 1.28 12.40
N VAL A 302 6.89 0.54 11.29
CA VAL A 302 8.06 -0.21 10.80
C VAL A 302 9.21 0.77 10.44
N GLN A 303 8.89 1.87 9.77
CA GLN A 303 9.86 2.93 9.44
C GLN A 303 10.38 3.65 10.69
N MET A 304 9.52 3.92 11.68
CA MET A 304 9.95 4.46 12.98
C MET A 304 10.91 3.51 13.69
N GLN A 305 10.73 2.20 13.56
CA GLN A 305 11.64 1.20 14.12
C GLN A 305 12.99 1.18 13.40
N GLN A 306 13.00 1.35 12.07
CA GLN A 306 14.22 1.49 11.26
C GLN A 306 15.02 2.73 11.64
N ASN A 307 14.33 3.83 11.97
CA ASN A 307 14.93 5.11 12.36
C ASN A 307 15.10 5.27 13.87
N LYS A 308 15.03 4.18 14.65
CA LYS A 308 15.19 4.29 16.10
C LYS A 308 16.61 4.76 16.41
N ASP A 309 16.72 5.94 17.03
CA ASP A 309 18.00 6.49 17.48
C ASP A 309 18.70 5.47 18.39
N MET A 310 19.77 4.90 17.87
CA MET A 310 20.70 4.03 18.58
C MET A 310 22.00 4.79 18.70
N ASP A 311 22.66 4.68 19.85
CA ASP A 311 23.96 5.30 20.04
C ASP A 311 24.94 4.73 19.01
N GLU A 312 25.47 5.56 18.10
CA GLU A 312 26.30 5.15 16.96
C GLU A 312 27.57 4.40 17.37
N HIS A 313 27.88 4.40 18.67
CA HIS A 313 29.05 3.76 19.27
C HIS A 313 28.75 2.41 19.93
N GLU A 314 27.51 1.91 19.90
CA GLU A 314 27.20 0.60 20.50
C GLU A 314 27.65 -0.60 19.65
N GLN A 315 27.71 -0.48 18.32
CA GLN A 315 28.03 -1.61 17.41
C GLN A 315 29.13 -1.23 16.41
N SER A 316 30.09 -2.12 16.19
CA SER A 316 31.18 -1.93 15.22
C SER A 316 30.65 -1.87 13.78
N LYS A 317 31.26 -1.06 12.90
CA LYS A 317 30.93 -1.08 11.47
C LYS A 317 31.56 -2.29 10.78
N LEU A 318 30.81 -2.88 9.84
CA LEU A 318 31.26 -4.04 9.07
C LEU A 318 32.46 -3.69 8.18
N VAL A 319 32.43 -2.50 7.57
CA VAL A 319 33.49 -2.01 6.67
C VAL A 319 34.85 -1.83 7.37
N ASP A 320 34.84 -1.62 8.68
CA ASP A 320 36.06 -1.43 9.48
C ASP A 320 36.73 -2.76 9.86
N LYS A 321 35.99 -3.87 9.78
CA LYS A 321 36.43 -5.19 10.28
C LYS A 321 36.57 -6.23 9.18
N LEU A 322 35.76 -6.15 8.14
CA LEU A 322 35.72 -7.13 7.06
C LEU A 322 36.46 -6.59 5.81
N PRO A 323 37.25 -7.43 5.12
CA PRO A 323 37.91 -7.04 3.88
C PRO A 323 36.87 -6.76 2.77
N PRO A 324 37.13 -5.83 1.85
CA PRO A 324 36.23 -5.54 0.74
C PRO A 324 36.13 -6.71 -0.24
N ILE A 325 34.98 -6.88 -0.88
CA ILE A 325 34.83 -7.79 -2.02
C ILE A 325 35.66 -7.26 -3.20
N SER A 326 36.51 -8.12 -3.79
CA SER A 326 37.27 -7.79 -4.99
C SER A 326 36.37 -7.74 -6.23
N THR A 327 36.02 -6.54 -6.68
CA THR A 327 35.18 -6.31 -7.88
C THR A 327 36.04 -5.92 -9.08
N GLY A 328 36.05 -6.72 -10.17
CA GLY A 328 36.78 -6.43 -11.43
C GLY A 328 37.29 -7.67 -12.18
N GLU A 329 37.91 -7.49 -13.36
CA GLU A 329 38.40 -8.57 -14.26
C GLU A 329 39.44 -9.54 -13.66
N GLY A 330 39.96 -9.25 -12.45
CA GLY A 330 40.87 -10.13 -11.69
C GLY A 330 40.26 -10.73 -10.42
N GLY A 331 39.02 -10.38 -10.06
CA GLY A 331 38.30 -10.92 -8.91
C GLY A 331 37.67 -12.26 -9.28
N GLY A 332 38.23 -13.37 -8.82
CA GLY A 332 37.64 -14.69 -9.04
C GLY A 332 36.23 -14.77 -8.44
N ALA A 333 35.34 -15.55 -9.07
CA ALA A 333 33.96 -15.72 -8.61
C ALA A 333 33.91 -16.23 -7.16
N LEU A 334 32.98 -15.69 -6.37
CA LEU A 334 32.70 -16.16 -5.02
C LEU A 334 31.93 -17.48 -5.07
N ASP A 335 32.07 -18.31 -4.05
CA ASP A 335 31.27 -19.53 -3.94
C ASP A 335 29.84 -19.19 -3.49
N LEU A 336 29.71 -18.24 -2.57
CA LEU A 336 28.43 -17.80 -2.02
C LEU A 336 28.41 -16.28 -1.83
N VAL A 337 27.33 -15.63 -2.28
CA VAL A 337 26.97 -14.28 -1.87
C VAL A 337 25.75 -14.34 -0.95
N VAL A 338 25.87 -13.77 0.24
CA VAL A 338 24.78 -13.60 1.20
C VAL A 338 24.30 -12.15 1.13
N ILE A 339 23.03 -11.94 0.81
CA ILE A 339 22.43 -10.62 0.64
C ILE A 339 21.64 -10.26 1.90
N GLY A 340 22.10 -9.27 2.65
CA GLY A 340 21.48 -8.82 3.90
C GLY A 340 22.42 -8.98 5.09
N CYS A 341 22.64 -7.88 5.81
CA CYS A 341 23.62 -7.79 6.90
C CYS A 341 22.97 -7.91 8.30
N GLY A 342 21.81 -8.58 8.41
CA GLY A 342 21.18 -8.87 9.70
C GLY A 342 21.78 -10.11 10.40
N PRO A 343 21.29 -10.50 11.59
CA PRO A 343 21.82 -11.64 12.35
C PRO A 343 21.87 -12.94 11.54
N ALA A 344 20.81 -13.25 10.79
CA ALA A 344 20.75 -14.44 9.94
C ALA A 344 21.78 -14.40 8.80
N GLY A 345 22.00 -13.22 8.20
CA GLY A 345 22.98 -13.04 7.12
C GLY A 345 24.42 -13.20 7.60
N LEU A 346 24.76 -12.58 8.73
CA LEU A 346 26.09 -12.75 9.33
C LEU A 346 26.33 -14.20 9.78
N ALA A 347 25.36 -14.83 10.44
CA ALA A 347 25.48 -16.22 10.87
C ALA A 347 25.67 -17.18 9.69
N LEU A 348 24.86 -17.03 8.64
CA LEU A 348 24.98 -17.83 7.41
C LEU A 348 26.34 -17.62 6.74
N ALA A 349 26.79 -16.37 6.62
CA ALA A 349 28.08 -16.05 6.01
C ALA A 349 29.24 -16.65 6.79
N ALA A 350 29.25 -16.50 8.12
CA ALA A 350 30.28 -17.05 8.99
C ALA A 350 30.35 -18.58 8.92
N GLU A 351 29.23 -19.29 9.11
CA GLU A 351 29.23 -20.76 9.10
C GLU A 351 29.54 -21.32 7.70
N SER A 352 29.12 -20.65 6.63
CA SER A 352 29.48 -21.04 5.26
C SER A 352 30.97 -20.87 4.97
N ALA A 353 31.56 -19.76 5.40
CA ALA A 353 32.98 -19.48 5.21
C ALA A 353 33.86 -20.43 6.05
N LYS A 354 33.42 -20.78 7.25
CA LYS A 354 34.07 -21.77 8.13
C LYS A 354 34.15 -23.17 7.50
N LEU A 355 33.21 -23.51 6.61
CA LEU A 355 33.24 -24.74 5.80
C LEU A 355 34.17 -24.65 4.58
N GLY A 356 34.88 -23.53 4.40
CA GLY A 356 35.89 -23.33 3.36
C GLY A 356 35.39 -22.63 2.09
N LEU A 357 34.16 -22.10 2.08
CA LEU A 357 33.62 -21.36 0.94
C LEU A 357 34.16 -19.93 0.89
N LYS A 358 34.40 -19.39 -0.31
CA LYS A 358 34.64 -17.96 -0.51
C LYS A 358 33.32 -17.20 -0.45
N VAL A 359 33.07 -16.51 0.67
CA VAL A 359 31.80 -15.85 0.94
C VAL A 359 31.93 -14.32 0.82
N GLY A 360 30.99 -13.71 0.11
CA GLY A 360 30.75 -12.27 0.11
C GLY A 360 29.44 -11.94 0.80
N LEU A 361 29.47 -10.98 1.72
CA LEU A 361 28.31 -10.39 2.37
C LEU A 361 28.01 -9.05 1.69
N ILE A 362 26.79 -8.86 1.21
CA ILE A 362 26.38 -7.63 0.51
C ILE A 362 25.12 -7.07 1.16
N GLY A 363 25.14 -5.79 1.51
CA GLY A 363 23.98 -5.07 2.02
C GLY A 363 24.37 -3.78 2.71
N PRO A 364 23.40 -2.94 3.09
CA PRO A 364 23.67 -1.76 3.89
C PRO A 364 24.09 -2.13 5.33
N ASP A 365 25.03 -1.36 5.88
CA ASP A 365 25.53 -1.51 7.26
C ASP A 365 24.57 -0.85 8.27
N LEU A 366 23.46 -1.55 8.54
CA LEU A 366 22.43 -1.10 9.47
C LEU A 366 22.59 -1.77 10.84
N PRO A 367 22.44 -1.03 11.95
CA PRO A 367 22.57 -1.60 13.29
C PRO A 367 21.44 -2.59 13.61
N PHE A 368 21.72 -3.55 14.51
CA PHE A 368 20.69 -4.45 15.03
C PHE A 368 19.79 -3.68 15.99
N THR A 369 18.58 -3.34 15.55
CA THR A 369 17.61 -2.55 16.35
C THR A 369 16.59 -3.42 17.09
N ASN A 370 16.26 -4.59 16.56
CA ASN A 370 15.23 -5.50 17.08
C ASN A 370 15.67 -6.19 18.38
N ASN A 371 14.74 -6.36 19.32
CA ASN A 371 14.95 -7.21 20.50
C ASN A 371 14.68 -8.67 20.13
N TYR A 372 15.44 -9.60 20.70
CA TYR A 372 15.26 -11.03 20.47
C TYR A 372 15.09 -11.75 21.81
N GLY A 373 14.08 -12.62 21.87
CA GLY A 373 13.90 -13.61 22.92
C GLY A 373 14.28 -14.99 22.41
N VAL A 374 14.97 -15.79 23.22
CA VAL A 374 15.49 -17.11 22.84
C VAL A 374 15.36 -18.12 23.97
N TRP A 375 15.19 -19.39 23.64
CA TRP A 375 15.36 -20.46 24.62
C TRP A 375 16.85 -20.57 24.96
N GLU A 376 17.17 -20.56 26.25
CA GLU A 376 18.56 -20.49 26.72
C GLU A 376 19.39 -21.68 26.20
N ASP A 377 18.83 -22.88 26.27
CA ASP A 377 19.45 -24.12 25.81
C ASP A 377 19.75 -24.14 24.31
N GLU A 378 18.82 -23.67 23.48
CA GLU A 378 19.05 -23.57 22.03
C GLU A 378 20.17 -22.58 21.69
N PHE A 379 20.25 -21.46 22.40
CA PHE A 379 21.33 -20.50 22.22
C PHE A 379 22.67 -21.01 22.74
N ASN A 380 22.65 -21.83 23.80
CA ASN A 380 23.84 -22.51 24.30
C ASN A 380 24.40 -23.48 23.26
N ASP A 381 23.54 -24.26 22.60
CA ASP A 381 23.94 -25.22 21.55
C ASP A 381 24.59 -24.52 20.34
N LEU A 382 24.20 -23.27 20.05
CA LEU A 382 24.82 -22.43 19.02
C LEU A 382 26.12 -21.73 19.48
N GLY A 383 26.50 -21.92 20.75
CA GLY A 383 27.64 -21.24 21.38
C GLY A 383 27.44 -19.73 21.51
N LEU A 384 26.20 -19.27 21.63
CA LEU A 384 25.82 -17.85 21.72
C LEU A 384 25.36 -17.47 23.14
N GLN A 385 25.61 -18.30 24.14
CA GLN A 385 25.19 -18.08 25.53
C GLN A 385 25.64 -16.74 26.10
N LYS A 386 26.84 -16.28 25.71
CA LYS A 386 27.41 -15.00 26.16
C LYS A 386 26.68 -13.79 25.59
N CYS A 387 25.80 -13.99 24.60
CA CYS A 387 25.03 -12.92 23.98
C CYS A 387 23.72 -12.65 24.73
N ILE A 388 23.33 -13.47 25.71
CA ILE A 388 22.12 -13.28 26.49
C ILE A 388 22.39 -12.25 27.59
N GLU A 389 21.63 -11.14 27.63
CA GLU A 389 21.77 -10.10 28.66
C GLU A 389 20.98 -10.39 29.92
N HIS A 390 19.90 -11.15 29.81
CA HIS A 390 19.02 -11.47 30.91
C HIS A 390 18.38 -12.83 30.69
N VAL A 391 18.33 -13.65 31.75
CA VAL A 391 17.74 -15.00 31.72
C VAL A 391 16.65 -15.07 32.79
N TRP A 392 15.45 -15.44 32.36
CA TRP A 392 14.38 -15.88 33.23
C TRP A 392 14.47 -17.39 33.38
N ARG A 393 14.47 -17.87 34.63
CA ARG A 393 14.71 -19.29 34.93
C ARG A 393 13.56 -20.19 34.48
N ASP A 394 12.38 -19.60 34.36
CA ASP A 394 11.17 -20.32 33.98
C ASP A 394 10.24 -19.42 33.15
N THR A 395 9.31 -20.07 32.46
CA THR A 395 8.33 -19.46 31.58
C THR A 395 6.92 -19.84 32.00
N LEU A 396 6.04 -18.85 32.08
CA LEU A 396 4.66 -18.98 32.53
C LEU A 396 3.68 -18.59 31.42
N VAL A 397 2.50 -19.20 31.43
CA VAL A 397 1.37 -18.85 30.58
C VAL A 397 0.11 -18.65 31.41
N TYR A 398 -0.65 -17.58 31.17
CA TYR A 398 -1.94 -17.32 31.85
C TYR A 398 -3.07 -17.26 30.83
N LEU A 399 -3.92 -18.30 30.77
CA LEU A 399 -5.00 -18.36 29.78
C LEU A 399 -6.29 -17.69 30.25
N ASP A 400 -6.77 -17.99 31.45
CA ASP A 400 -8.13 -17.60 31.86
C ASP A 400 -8.21 -17.05 33.32
N ASP A 401 -7.28 -17.45 34.20
CA ASP A 401 -7.33 -17.26 35.66
C ASP A 401 -5.97 -16.80 36.24
N ASP A 402 -5.90 -16.48 37.54
CA ASP A 402 -4.65 -16.21 38.29
C ASP A 402 -3.75 -17.44 38.52
N ASN A 403 -4.05 -18.57 37.85
CA ASN A 403 -3.30 -19.83 37.96
C ASN A 403 -2.43 -20.01 36.69
N PRO A 404 -1.11 -19.77 36.77
CA PRO A 404 -0.24 -19.93 35.60
C PRO A 404 0.02 -21.39 35.27
N ILE A 405 0.19 -21.67 33.98
CA ILE A 405 0.81 -22.89 33.46
C ILE A 405 2.31 -22.65 33.38
N THR A 406 3.08 -23.45 34.11
CA THR A 406 4.54 -23.41 34.07
C THR A 406 5.07 -24.32 32.96
N ILE A 407 5.90 -23.78 32.07
CA ILE A 407 6.52 -24.54 30.97
C ILE A 407 7.78 -25.27 31.48
N GLY A 408 8.48 -24.73 32.48
CA GLY A 408 9.68 -25.35 33.04
C GLY A 408 10.93 -25.15 32.17
N ARG A 409 10.97 -24.10 31.34
CA ARG A 409 12.08 -23.83 30.41
C ARG A 409 12.56 -22.39 30.53
N ALA A 410 13.86 -22.23 30.68
CA ALA A 410 14.51 -20.92 30.79
C ALA A 410 14.48 -20.17 29.45
N TYR A 411 14.24 -18.87 29.53
CA TYR A 411 14.14 -17.97 28.37
C TYR A 411 15.04 -16.77 28.58
N GLY A 412 15.68 -16.30 27.51
CA GLY A 412 16.67 -15.24 27.57
C GLY A 412 16.35 -14.10 26.62
N ARG A 413 16.63 -12.87 27.05
CA ARG A 413 16.68 -11.69 26.19
C ARG A 413 18.10 -11.53 25.67
N VAL A 414 18.25 -11.36 24.36
CA VAL A 414 19.55 -11.25 23.69
C VAL A 414 20.01 -9.80 23.68
N SER A 415 21.27 -9.58 24.05
CA SER A 415 21.96 -8.31 23.86
C SER A 415 22.28 -8.10 22.38
N ARG A 416 21.65 -7.10 21.78
CA ARG A 416 21.86 -6.70 20.37
C ARG A 416 23.34 -6.47 20.06
N ARG A 417 24.03 -5.76 20.96
CA ARG A 417 25.46 -5.48 20.86
C ARG A 417 26.31 -6.76 20.92
N LEU A 418 26.12 -7.60 21.93
CA LEU A 418 26.95 -8.80 22.07
C LEU A 418 26.72 -9.78 20.92
N LEU A 419 25.47 -9.93 20.45
CA LEU A 419 25.16 -10.74 19.29
C LEU A 419 25.83 -10.20 18.02
N HIS A 420 25.74 -8.89 17.78
CA HIS A 420 26.38 -8.24 16.66
C HIS A 420 27.89 -8.47 16.65
N GLU A 421 28.57 -8.15 17.76
CA GLU A 421 30.03 -8.30 17.87
C GLU A 421 30.48 -9.75 17.74
N GLU A 422 29.75 -10.70 18.32
CA GLU A 422 30.07 -12.13 18.24
C GLU A 422 29.91 -12.67 16.81
N LEU A 423 28.83 -12.32 16.10
CA LEU A 423 28.63 -12.74 14.72
C LEU A 423 29.65 -12.08 13.78
N LEU A 424 29.97 -10.80 13.98
CA LEU A 424 31.00 -10.11 13.23
C LEU A 424 32.38 -10.73 13.47
N ARG A 425 32.73 -11.05 14.72
CA ARG A 425 33.96 -11.75 15.07
C ARG A 425 34.08 -13.08 14.32
N ARG A 426 33.00 -13.87 14.27
CA ARG A 426 32.97 -15.14 13.52
C ARG A 426 33.16 -14.94 12.01
N CYS A 427 32.57 -13.89 11.42
CA CYS A 427 32.80 -13.51 10.02
C CYS A 427 34.27 -13.16 9.75
N VAL A 428 34.90 -12.37 10.63
CA VAL A 428 36.32 -11.99 10.51
C VAL A 428 37.22 -13.22 10.59
N GLU A 429 37.01 -14.08 11.59
CA GLU A 429 37.81 -15.30 11.80
C GLU A 429 37.69 -16.29 10.64
N SER A 430 36.53 -16.31 9.98
CA SER A 430 36.24 -17.21 8.86
C SER A 430 36.62 -16.61 7.49
N GLY A 431 37.03 -15.34 7.43
CA GLY A 431 37.48 -14.68 6.20
C GLY A 431 36.35 -14.22 5.26
N VAL A 432 35.20 -13.82 5.79
CA VAL A 432 34.09 -13.26 5.00
C VAL A 432 34.51 -11.90 4.40
N SER A 433 34.18 -11.67 3.13
CA SER A 433 34.38 -10.37 2.46
C SER A 433 33.07 -9.56 2.45
N TYR A 434 33.15 -8.23 2.42
CA TYR A 434 31.98 -7.35 2.56
C TYR A 434 31.90 -6.26 1.48
N LEU A 435 30.69 -5.94 1.05
CA LEU A 435 30.39 -4.79 0.20
C LEU A 435 29.16 -4.04 0.75
N SER A 436 29.37 -2.80 1.18
CA SER A 436 28.31 -1.89 1.60
C SER A 436 27.59 -1.32 0.39
N SER A 437 26.65 -2.07 -0.15
CA SER A 437 25.84 -1.64 -1.30
C SER A 437 24.47 -2.32 -1.28
N LYS A 438 23.47 -1.66 -1.89
CA LYS A 438 22.16 -2.26 -2.09
C LYS A 438 22.17 -3.12 -3.35
N VAL A 439 21.59 -4.31 -3.26
CA VAL A 439 21.43 -5.21 -4.41
C VAL A 439 20.17 -4.81 -5.19
N GLU A 440 20.31 -4.63 -6.49
CA GLU A 440 19.24 -4.25 -7.40
C GLU A 440 18.64 -5.47 -8.12
N SER A 441 19.48 -6.41 -8.55
CA SER A 441 19.04 -7.61 -9.26
C SER A 441 20.05 -8.77 -9.15
N ILE A 442 19.57 -9.97 -9.44
CA ILE A 442 20.38 -11.19 -9.55
C ILE A 442 20.05 -11.82 -10.89
N THR A 443 21.06 -12.01 -11.74
CA THR A 443 20.90 -12.61 -13.08
C THR A 443 21.81 -13.81 -13.25
N GLU A 444 21.51 -14.69 -14.20
CA GLU A 444 22.35 -15.84 -14.55
C GLU A 444 23.18 -15.49 -15.80
N ALA A 445 24.50 -15.64 -15.68
CA ALA A 445 25.43 -15.46 -16.78
C ALA A 445 25.50 -16.72 -17.66
N PRO A 446 25.92 -16.60 -18.94
CA PRO A 446 26.02 -17.73 -19.86
C PRO A 446 26.94 -18.88 -19.41
N ASP A 447 27.87 -18.60 -18.50
CA ASP A 447 28.79 -19.58 -17.90
C ASP A 447 28.22 -20.29 -16.66
N GLY A 448 26.95 -20.02 -16.30
CA GLY A 448 26.24 -20.60 -15.17
C GLY A 448 26.54 -19.93 -13.83
N LEU A 449 27.32 -18.84 -13.81
CA LEU A 449 27.48 -18.01 -12.61
C LEU A 449 26.26 -17.11 -12.41
N ARG A 450 26.01 -16.75 -11.16
CA ARG A 450 25.04 -15.72 -10.78
C ARG A 450 25.76 -14.39 -10.67
N LEU A 451 25.24 -13.36 -11.35
CA LEU A 451 25.72 -11.99 -11.27
C LEU A 451 24.81 -11.21 -10.32
N VAL A 452 25.38 -10.75 -9.21
CA VAL A 452 24.69 -9.87 -8.26
C VAL A 452 24.99 -8.43 -8.64
N SER A 453 23.98 -7.73 -9.14
CA SER A 453 24.07 -6.32 -9.52
C SER A 453 23.75 -5.44 -8.33
N CYS A 454 24.69 -4.59 -7.95
CA CYS A 454 24.56 -3.65 -6.84
C CYS A 454 24.52 -2.21 -7.38
N GLU A 455 24.15 -1.26 -6.51
CA GLU A 455 24.21 0.16 -6.82
C GLU A 455 25.59 0.56 -7.39
N GLN A 456 25.60 1.63 -8.20
CA GLN A 456 26.80 2.13 -8.89
C GLN A 456 27.35 1.15 -9.96
N ASN A 457 26.49 0.30 -10.54
CA ASN A 457 26.83 -0.69 -11.57
C ASN A 457 27.92 -1.69 -11.13
N THR A 458 28.00 -1.99 -9.84
CA THR A 458 28.96 -2.97 -9.32
C THR A 458 28.42 -4.38 -9.53
N LEU A 459 29.14 -5.21 -10.28
CA LEU A 459 28.77 -6.60 -10.55
C LEU A 459 29.65 -7.56 -9.73
N VAL A 460 29.01 -8.44 -8.96
CA VAL A 460 29.69 -9.46 -8.15
C VAL A 460 29.32 -10.86 -8.68
N PRO A 461 30.24 -11.56 -9.36
CA PRO A 461 29.99 -12.92 -9.83
C PRO A 461 30.11 -13.93 -8.68
N CYS A 462 29.14 -14.84 -8.59
CA CYS A 462 29.13 -15.90 -7.60
C CYS A 462 28.53 -17.20 -8.12
N ARG A 463 28.82 -18.33 -7.47
CA ARG A 463 28.20 -19.63 -7.82
C ARG A 463 26.79 -19.73 -7.25
N LEU A 464 26.56 -19.24 -6.02
CA LEU A 464 25.26 -19.21 -5.35
C LEU A 464 25.00 -17.84 -4.73
N ALA A 465 23.79 -17.31 -4.88
CA ALA A 465 23.32 -16.14 -4.17
C ALA A 465 22.19 -16.57 -3.22
N THR A 466 22.23 -16.13 -1.96
CA THR A 466 21.20 -16.39 -0.95
C THR A 466 20.71 -15.07 -0.36
N VAL A 467 19.39 -14.89 -0.30
CA VAL A 467 18.75 -13.68 0.20
C VAL A 467 18.38 -13.85 1.68
N ALA A 468 18.99 -13.04 2.53
CA ALA A 468 18.78 -12.94 3.98
C ALA A 468 18.45 -11.50 4.41
N SER A 469 17.82 -10.72 3.53
CA SER A 469 17.50 -9.29 3.74
C SER A 469 16.13 -9.04 4.38
N GLY A 470 15.46 -10.08 4.88
CA GLY A 470 14.18 -9.98 5.58
C GLY A 470 13.08 -9.37 4.71
N ALA A 471 12.35 -8.38 5.24
CA ALA A 471 11.24 -7.72 4.55
C ALA A 471 11.66 -7.03 3.23
N ALA A 472 12.95 -6.70 3.05
CA ALA A 472 13.46 -6.08 1.83
C ALA A 472 13.75 -7.09 0.68
N SER A 473 13.39 -8.37 0.85
CA SER A 473 13.71 -9.44 -0.12
C SER A 473 12.76 -9.49 -1.33
N GLY A 474 11.61 -8.81 -1.29
CA GLY A 474 10.53 -8.99 -2.25
C GLY A 474 10.93 -8.80 -3.72
N LYS A 475 11.76 -7.80 -4.00
CA LYS A 475 12.26 -7.52 -5.37
C LYS A 475 13.22 -8.58 -5.93
N LEU A 476 13.78 -9.42 -5.07
CA LEU A 476 14.79 -10.45 -5.44
C LEU A 476 14.20 -11.87 -5.46
N LEU A 477 12.92 -12.04 -5.10
CA LEU A 477 12.28 -13.34 -4.97
C LEU A 477 11.12 -13.47 -5.95
N GLN A 478 11.10 -14.57 -6.69
CA GLN A 478 9.94 -14.98 -7.48
C GLN A 478 9.23 -16.13 -6.79
N TYR A 479 7.97 -15.92 -6.41
CA TYR A 479 7.17 -16.95 -5.74
C TYR A 479 6.49 -17.87 -6.74
N GLU A 480 6.28 -19.12 -6.35
CA GLU A 480 5.57 -20.09 -7.17
C GLU A 480 4.12 -19.67 -7.40
N VAL A 481 3.68 -19.72 -8.66
CA VAL A 481 2.31 -19.39 -9.05
C VAL A 481 1.35 -20.42 -8.44
N GLY A 482 0.52 -19.97 -7.49
CA GLY A 482 -0.45 -20.82 -6.78
C GLY A 482 0.04 -21.33 -5.41
N GLY A 483 1.21 -20.89 -4.93
CA GLY A 483 1.66 -21.15 -3.56
C GLY A 483 0.77 -20.52 -2.48
N PRO A 484 0.83 -21.01 -1.23
CA PRO A 484 0.11 -20.39 -0.11
C PRO A 484 0.60 -18.96 0.11
N ARG A 485 -0.32 -18.05 0.45
CA ARG A 485 0.01 -16.66 0.73
C ARG A 485 0.96 -16.56 1.92
N VAL A 486 1.92 -15.64 1.82
CA VAL A 486 2.87 -15.37 2.91
C VAL A 486 2.13 -14.77 4.11
N CYS A 487 2.27 -15.38 5.28
CA CYS A 487 1.83 -14.82 6.55
C CYS A 487 2.98 -14.03 7.17
N VAL A 488 2.68 -12.84 7.71
CA VAL A 488 3.68 -11.98 8.35
C VAL A 488 3.28 -11.86 9.82
N GLN A 489 4.23 -11.71 10.72
CA GLN A 489 3.93 -11.40 12.12
C GLN A 489 4.78 -10.19 12.49
N THR A 490 4.15 -9.20 13.13
CA THR A 490 4.89 -8.12 13.78
C THR A 490 4.66 -8.20 15.29
N ALA A 491 5.49 -7.50 16.04
CA ALA A 491 5.30 -7.36 17.48
C ALA A 491 5.63 -5.91 17.88
N TYR A 492 4.83 -5.39 18.81
CA TYR A 492 5.04 -4.06 19.37
C TYR A 492 5.57 -4.21 20.79
N GLY A 493 6.77 -3.68 21.01
CA GLY A 493 7.46 -3.74 22.29
C GLY A 493 7.56 -2.38 22.97
N LEU A 494 7.25 -2.30 24.26
CA LEU A 494 7.41 -1.11 25.10
C LEU A 494 8.15 -1.47 26.39
N GLU A 495 9.22 -0.77 26.71
CA GLU A 495 9.84 -0.84 28.04
C GLU A 495 9.23 0.24 28.93
N VAL A 496 8.75 -0.15 30.10
CA VAL A 496 8.17 0.76 31.09
C VAL A 496 8.85 0.63 32.43
N GLU A 497 8.93 1.75 33.14
CA GLU A 497 9.31 1.81 34.54
C GLU A 497 8.08 2.14 35.38
N VAL A 498 7.80 1.29 36.37
CA VAL A 498 6.62 1.36 37.25
C VAL A 498 7.06 1.29 38.71
N GLU A 499 6.33 1.95 39.60
CA GLU A 499 6.62 1.91 41.04
C GLU A 499 6.51 0.50 41.63
N LYS A 500 5.59 -0.31 41.09
CA LYS A 500 5.38 -1.71 41.49
C LYS A 500 4.88 -2.55 40.33
N SER A 501 5.72 -3.49 39.87
CA SER A 501 5.32 -4.50 38.89
C SER A 501 4.60 -5.68 39.56
N PRO A 502 3.52 -6.23 38.97
CA PRO A 502 2.90 -7.46 39.42
C PRO A 502 3.65 -8.74 38.99
N TYR A 503 4.66 -8.61 38.13
CA TYR A 503 5.40 -9.73 37.55
C TYR A 503 6.68 -10.06 38.33
N ASP A 504 6.99 -11.35 38.46
CA ASP A 504 8.24 -11.83 39.08
C ASP A 504 9.43 -11.65 38.12
N PRO A 505 10.49 -10.91 38.49
CA PRO A 505 11.70 -10.74 37.68
C PRO A 505 12.45 -12.02 37.33
N GLU A 506 12.21 -13.13 38.03
CA GLU A 506 12.86 -14.42 37.70
C GLU A 506 12.07 -15.22 36.64
N GLN A 507 10.89 -14.74 36.22
CA GLN A 507 9.96 -15.46 35.35
C GLN A 507 9.61 -14.67 34.10
N MET A 508 9.68 -15.35 32.95
CA MET A 508 9.19 -14.84 31.68
C MET A 508 7.71 -15.19 31.56
N VAL A 509 6.87 -14.21 31.19
CA VAL A 509 5.44 -14.45 31.03
C VAL A 509 5.09 -14.41 29.54
N PHE A 510 4.65 -15.56 29.04
CA PHE A 510 4.05 -15.72 27.74
C PHE A 510 2.54 -15.65 27.83
N MET A 511 1.89 -15.10 26.79
CA MET A 511 0.45 -15.15 26.59
C MET A 511 -0.34 -14.88 27.87
N ASP A 512 -0.11 -13.73 28.52
CA ASP A 512 -0.92 -13.33 29.67
C ASP A 512 -2.24 -12.71 29.19
N TYR A 513 -3.32 -13.48 29.34
CA TYR A 513 -4.69 -13.10 28.99
C TYR A 513 -5.47 -12.52 30.19
N ARG A 514 -4.85 -12.34 31.36
CA ARG A 514 -5.55 -11.82 32.54
C ARG A 514 -5.95 -10.37 32.35
N ASP A 515 -7.22 -10.07 32.63
CA ASP A 515 -7.73 -8.70 32.67
C ASP A 515 -7.53 -8.09 34.06
N TYR A 516 -6.57 -7.17 34.18
CA TYR A 516 -6.30 -6.47 35.43
C TYR A 516 -7.25 -5.29 35.69
N THR A 517 -8.15 -4.96 34.76
CA THR A 517 -9.16 -3.91 34.97
C THR A 517 -10.35 -4.46 35.75
N LYS A 518 -10.44 -4.12 37.06
CA LYS A 518 -11.61 -4.43 37.90
C LYS A 518 -12.87 -3.65 37.50
N GLU A 519 -12.72 -2.65 36.64
CA GLU A 519 -13.84 -1.91 36.05
C GLU A 519 -14.09 -2.47 34.66
N LYS A 520 -15.35 -2.82 34.36
CA LYS A 520 -15.78 -3.11 32.98
C LYS A 520 -15.67 -1.82 32.16
N ILE A 521 -14.46 -1.51 31.68
CA ILE A 521 -14.26 -0.48 30.69
C ILE A 521 -14.99 -0.97 29.43
N ARG A 522 -16.14 -0.37 29.13
CA ARG A 522 -16.87 -0.60 27.89
C ARG A 522 -16.12 0.09 26.74
N SER A 523 -14.94 -0.41 26.38
CA SER A 523 -14.30 -0.08 25.09
C SER A 523 -14.65 -1.16 24.07
N LEU A 524 -14.73 -0.80 22.78
CA LEU A 524 -14.94 -1.77 21.69
C LEU A 524 -13.81 -2.82 21.60
N GLU A 525 -12.64 -2.54 22.19
CA GLU A 525 -11.45 -3.40 22.13
C GLU A 525 -11.47 -4.51 23.20
N ALA A 526 -12.27 -4.34 24.26
CA ALA A 526 -12.45 -5.35 25.31
C ALA A 526 -13.16 -6.64 24.83
N GLU A 527 -13.65 -6.68 23.58
CA GLU A 527 -14.29 -7.86 22.98
C GLU A 527 -13.31 -8.80 22.25
N TYR A 528 -12.02 -8.47 22.18
CA TYR A 528 -10.99 -9.29 21.54
C TYR A 528 -9.98 -9.79 22.58
N PRO A 529 -9.73 -11.11 22.70
CA PRO A 529 -8.70 -11.61 23.59
C PRO A 529 -7.34 -11.21 23.01
N THR A 530 -6.76 -10.16 23.56
CA THR A 530 -5.36 -9.82 23.37
C THR A 530 -4.58 -10.42 24.54
N PHE A 531 -3.37 -10.86 24.25
CA PHE A 531 -2.46 -11.32 25.27
C PHE A 531 -1.17 -10.50 25.17
N LEU A 532 -0.49 -10.38 26.29
CA LEU A 532 0.80 -9.72 26.36
C LEU A 532 1.88 -10.73 26.72
N TYR A 533 3.09 -10.47 26.22
CA TYR A 533 4.31 -11.00 26.78
C TYR A 533 4.88 -9.99 27.76
N ALA A 534 5.22 -10.44 28.97
CA ALA A 534 5.91 -9.62 29.95
C ALA A 534 7.30 -10.21 30.19
N MET A 535 8.31 -9.37 29.99
CA MET A 535 9.73 -9.60 30.21
C MET A 535 10.18 -8.70 31.36
N PRO A 536 10.00 -9.11 32.63
CA PRO A 536 10.32 -8.25 33.76
C PRO A 536 11.83 -8.27 33.97
N MET A 537 12.48 -7.13 33.72
CA MET A 537 13.93 -6.99 33.83
C MET A 537 14.35 -6.75 35.28
N THR A 538 13.52 -6.04 36.04
CA THR A 538 13.66 -5.80 37.48
C THR A 538 12.27 -5.73 38.12
N LYS A 539 12.21 -5.49 39.44
CA LYS A 539 10.93 -5.28 40.16
C LYS A 539 10.15 -4.04 39.71
N THR A 540 10.82 -3.10 39.04
CA THR A 540 10.25 -1.83 38.60
C THR A 540 10.34 -1.63 37.08
N ARG A 541 11.18 -2.37 36.36
CA ARG A 541 11.34 -2.26 34.91
C ARG A 541 10.83 -3.50 34.20
N VAL A 542 9.85 -3.33 33.31
CA VAL A 542 9.25 -4.43 32.54
C VAL A 542 9.23 -4.06 31.07
N PHE A 543 9.68 -4.98 30.22
CA PHE A 543 9.44 -4.90 28.80
C PHE A 543 8.18 -5.69 28.46
N PHE A 544 7.22 -5.02 27.84
CA PHE A 544 6.00 -5.62 27.34
C PHE A 544 6.08 -5.78 25.84
N GLU A 545 5.64 -6.91 25.34
CA GLU A 545 5.48 -7.14 23.91
C GLU A 545 4.07 -7.63 23.63
N VAL A 546 3.38 -6.95 22.73
CA VAL A 546 2.10 -7.40 22.19
C VAL A 546 2.37 -7.89 20.77
N PRO A 547 2.28 -9.20 20.51
CA PRO A 547 2.39 -9.71 19.16
C PRO A 547 1.13 -9.35 18.38
N SER A 548 1.31 -8.61 17.30
CA SER A 548 0.28 -8.41 16.29
C SER A 548 0.53 -9.40 15.16
N LEU A 549 -0.16 -10.54 15.20
CA LEU A 549 -0.13 -11.46 14.08
C LEU A 549 -0.78 -10.78 12.86
N PHE A 550 0.03 -10.39 11.87
CA PHE A 550 -0.46 -10.06 10.54
C PHE A 550 -0.80 -11.35 9.81
N PHE A 551 -1.84 -12.04 10.27
CA PHE A 551 -2.63 -12.77 9.29
C PHE A 551 -3.02 -11.74 8.23
N CYS A 552 -2.60 -12.00 6.99
CA CYS A 552 -3.10 -11.29 5.84
C CYS A 552 -4.61 -11.65 5.75
N PHE A 553 -5.43 -11.01 6.58
CA PHE A 553 -6.87 -10.97 6.44
C PHE A 553 -7.14 -10.16 5.19
N ASN A 554 -7.07 -10.84 4.05
CA ASN A 554 -7.94 -10.54 2.93
C ASN A 554 -8.21 -11.83 2.17
N HIS A 555 -9.35 -12.44 2.46
CA HIS A 555 -9.96 -13.53 1.72
C HIS A 555 -9.21 -14.85 1.74
N PHE A 556 -9.28 -15.47 2.89
CA PHE A 556 -9.65 -16.86 2.95
C PHE A 556 -11.18 -16.96 3.10
#